data_AF-A0AAP0QGY6-F1
#
_entry.id   AF-A0AAP0QGY6-F1
#
_cell.length_a   1.000
_cell.length_b   1.000
_cell.length_c   1.000
_cell.angle_alpha   90.00
_cell.angle_beta   90.00
_cell.angle_gamma   90.00
#
_symmetry.space_group_name_H-M   'P 1'
#
loop_
_entity.id
_entity.type
_entity.pdbx_description
1 polymer ?
#
loop_
_entity_poly.entity_id
_entity_poly.type
_entity_poly.pdbx_seq_one_letter_code
_entity_poly.pdbx_strand_id
1 'polypeptide(L)'
;MKDRDSNSPKSTKCMAEPKTVKKIRIIAVHTPISVILQPQTFASVFAVLIGVIPGLKSFVFGSGAPLGFLTDSLDIVAEAAVPSAMLVLGGMLTEGPNESNLGIRTTVGIIIARLLILPLIGMGVIYLADKWNFLIHGDELYRFVIFLQYTTPSAILLAAIANLRAYAASEASALLFWQHVFAIFSLAIYLIIYFKLLLVHA
;
A
#
# COMPACT_ATOMS: atom_id res chain seq x y z
N MET A 1 31.78 -63.36 -1.45
CA MET A 1 30.69 -62.40 -1.73
C MET A 1 31.30 -61.08 -2.14
N LYS A 2 31.49 -60.84 -3.45
CA LYS A 2 31.64 -59.49 -4.05
C LYS A 2 31.43 -59.60 -5.57
N ASP A 3 30.50 -58.78 -6.04
CA ASP A 3 29.82 -58.65 -7.34
C ASP A 3 30.76 -58.44 -8.55
N ARG A 4 30.53 -59.07 -9.71
CA ARG A 4 29.67 -58.69 -10.88
C ARG A 4 29.93 -57.30 -11.48
N ASP A 5 30.64 -57.34 -12.61
CA ASP A 5 30.27 -56.83 -13.94
C ASP A 5 29.71 -55.40 -14.14
N SER A 6 30.58 -54.60 -14.78
CA SER A 6 30.36 -54.01 -16.12
C SER A 6 29.58 -52.70 -16.31
N ASN A 7 30.14 -51.93 -17.25
CA ASN A 7 29.50 -51.05 -18.23
C ASN A 7 29.45 -49.54 -17.96
N SER A 8 30.43 -48.86 -18.56
CA SER A 8 30.32 -47.47 -19.02
C SER A 8 29.21 -47.37 -20.09
N PRO A 9 28.55 -46.21 -20.22
CA PRO A 9 29.02 -45.32 -21.28
C PRO A 9 29.11 -43.86 -20.87
N LYS A 10 30.13 -43.22 -21.44
CA LYS A 10 30.28 -41.77 -21.58
C LYS A 10 28.98 -41.18 -22.15
N SER A 11 28.30 -40.33 -21.38
CA SER A 11 27.34 -39.37 -21.93
C SER A 11 27.76 -37.95 -21.52
N THR A 12 28.50 -37.36 -22.46
CA THR A 12 28.54 -35.95 -22.81
C THR A 12 27.47 -35.07 -22.16
N LYS A 13 27.87 -34.31 -21.13
CA LYS A 13 27.45 -32.92 -20.95
C LYS A 13 28.43 -32.16 -20.06
N CYS A 14 29.65 -32.03 -20.56
CA CYS A 14 30.45 -30.85 -20.27
C CYS A 14 29.75 -29.64 -20.91
N MET A 15 28.92 -28.95 -20.14
CA MET A 15 28.85 -27.50 -20.24
C MET A 15 29.13 -27.01 -18.84
N ALA A 16 30.32 -26.43 -18.66
CA ALA A 16 30.56 -25.59 -17.50
C ALA A 16 29.42 -24.58 -17.46
N GLU A 17 28.50 -24.71 -16.51
CA GLU A 17 27.45 -23.72 -16.29
C GLU A 17 28.17 -22.38 -16.09
N PRO A 18 27.92 -21.36 -16.94
CA PRO A 18 28.53 -20.07 -16.75
C PRO A 18 28.20 -19.58 -15.33
N LYS A 19 29.17 -19.02 -14.61
CA LYS A 19 28.97 -18.49 -13.25
C LYS A 19 27.75 -17.54 -13.17
N THR A 20 27.37 -16.96 -14.31
CA THR A 20 26.17 -16.16 -14.56
C THR A 20 24.87 -16.92 -14.35
N VAL A 21 24.69 -18.17 -14.80
CA VAL A 21 23.42 -18.92 -14.59
C VAL A 21 23.26 -19.41 -13.16
N LYS A 22 24.36 -19.73 -12.46
CA LYS A 22 24.31 -19.99 -11.00
C LYS A 22 24.00 -18.71 -10.22
N LYS A 23 24.57 -17.56 -10.59
CA LYS A 23 24.20 -16.27 -10.01
C LYS A 23 22.76 -15.90 -10.31
N ILE A 24 22.27 -16.08 -11.54
CA ILE A 24 20.87 -15.83 -11.91
C ILE A 24 19.93 -16.78 -11.18
N ARG A 25 20.27 -18.05 -11.01
CA ARG A 25 19.47 -19.02 -10.22
C ARG A 25 19.49 -18.69 -8.73
N ILE A 26 20.64 -18.30 -8.16
CA ILE A 26 20.74 -17.87 -6.76
C ILE A 26 19.98 -16.55 -6.56
N ILE A 27 20.06 -15.60 -7.50
CA ILE A 27 19.32 -14.33 -7.45
C ILE A 27 17.82 -14.56 -7.71
N ALA A 28 17.42 -15.50 -8.57
CA ALA A 28 16.02 -15.85 -8.81
C ALA A 28 15.40 -16.68 -7.67
N VAL A 29 16.22 -17.42 -6.92
CA VAL A 29 15.82 -18.14 -5.69
C VAL A 29 15.82 -17.20 -4.48
N HIS A 30 16.71 -16.18 -4.44
CA HIS A 30 16.74 -15.15 -3.40
C HIS A 30 15.88 -13.91 -3.68
N THR A 31 15.32 -13.78 -4.88
CA THR A 31 14.27 -12.81 -5.18
C THR A 31 12.98 -13.59 -5.02
N PRO A 32 12.29 -13.49 -3.87
CA PRO A 32 11.02 -14.14 -3.74
C PRO A 32 10.11 -13.40 -4.72
N ILE A 33 9.69 -14.10 -5.77
CA ILE A 33 8.59 -13.65 -6.64
C ILE A 33 7.32 -13.39 -5.78
N SER A 34 7.29 -13.93 -4.56
CA SER A 34 6.31 -13.65 -3.50
C SER A 34 6.41 -12.26 -2.85
N VAL A 35 7.42 -11.43 -3.12
CA VAL A 35 7.53 -10.05 -2.58
C VAL A 35 6.88 -9.01 -3.51
N ILE A 36 6.68 -9.35 -4.79
CA ILE A 36 6.08 -8.42 -5.78
C ILE A 36 4.54 -8.44 -5.73
N LEU A 37 3.93 -9.53 -5.27
CA LEU A 37 2.50 -9.60 -5.02
C LEU A 37 2.20 -9.22 -3.57
N GLN A 38 2.24 -7.93 -3.23
CA GLN A 38 1.53 -7.48 -2.03
C GLN A 38 0.07 -7.94 -2.19
N PRO A 39 -0.46 -8.82 -1.32
CA PRO A 39 -1.80 -9.39 -1.48
C PRO A 39 -2.87 -8.30 -1.65
N GLN A 40 -2.62 -7.14 -1.04
CA GLN A 40 -3.46 -5.95 -1.11
C GLN A 40 -3.60 -5.41 -2.54
N THR A 41 -2.51 -5.36 -3.32
CA THR A 41 -2.56 -4.88 -4.70
C THR A 41 -3.41 -5.81 -5.58
N PHE A 42 -3.25 -7.12 -5.43
CA PHE A 42 -4.06 -8.09 -6.17
C PHE A 42 -5.52 -8.02 -5.76
N ALA A 43 -5.79 -7.97 -4.45
CA ALA A 43 -7.15 -7.79 -3.94
C ALA A 43 -7.82 -6.54 -4.53
N SER A 44 -7.12 -5.40 -4.57
CA SER A 44 -7.63 -4.15 -5.16
C SER A 44 -7.91 -4.29 -6.65
N VAL A 45 -7.01 -4.90 -7.43
CA VAL A 45 -7.22 -5.12 -8.86
C VAL A 45 -8.45 -6.01 -9.11
N PHE A 46 -8.57 -7.12 -8.39
CA PHE A 46 -9.74 -8.00 -8.48
C PHE A 46 -11.03 -7.28 -8.08
N ALA A 47 -11.02 -6.50 -6.99
CA ALA A 47 -12.17 -5.72 -6.56
C ALA A 47 -12.63 -4.72 -7.63
N VAL A 48 -11.67 -4.00 -8.25
CA VAL A 48 -11.97 -3.08 -9.36
C VAL A 48 -12.54 -3.82 -10.57
N LEU A 49 -11.97 -4.97 -10.96
CA LEU A 49 -12.48 -5.77 -12.08
C LEU A 49 -13.93 -6.24 -11.83
N ILE A 50 -14.23 -6.71 -10.63
CA ILE A 50 -15.59 -7.12 -10.22
C ILE A 50 -16.55 -5.92 -10.25
N GLY A 51 -16.11 -4.74 -9.80
CA GLY A 51 -16.92 -3.52 -9.75
C GLY A 51 -17.21 -2.90 -11.12
N VAL A 52 -16.30 -3.02 -12.09
CA VAL A 52 -16.45 -2.47 -13.44
C VAL A 52 -17.34 -3.35 -14.33
N ILE A 53 -17.31 -4.67 -14.15
CA ILE A 53 -18.11 -5.60 -14.96
C ILE A 53 -19.57 -5.59 -14.45
N PRO A 54 -20.56 -5.07 -15.19
CA PRO A 54 -21.93 -4.89 -14.69
C PRO A 54 -22.62 -6.19 -14.30
N GLY A 55 -22.29 -7.31 -14.97
CA GLY A 55 -22.80 -8.64 -14.62
C GLY A 55 -22.30 -9.14 -13.26
N LEU A 56 -21.01 -8.97 -12.97
CA LEU A 56 -20.42 -9.32 -11.67
C LEU A 56 -20.85 -8.35 -10.58
N LYS A 57 -20.90 -7.04 -10.90
CA LYS A 57 -21.38 -6.01 -9.98
C LYS A 57 -22.81 -6.29 -9.49
N SER A 58 -23.73 -6.63 -10.40
CA SER A 58 -25.11 -6.97 -10.02
C SER A 58 -25.19 -8.23 -9.16
N PHE A 59 -24.32 -9.22 -9.43
CA PHE A 59 -24.28 -10.48 -8.69
C PHE A 59 -23.68 -10.36 -7.28
N VAL A 60 -22.81 -9.37 -7.05
CA VAL A 60 -22.10 -9.16 -5.77
C VAL A 60 -22.69 -8.00 -4.95
N PHE A 61 -23.19 -6.93 -5.60
CA PHE A 61 -23.65 -5.67 -4.96
C PHE A 61 -25.14 -5.33 -5.21
N GLY A 62 -25.91 -6.19 -5.89
CA GLY A 62 -27.34 -5.93 -6.13
C GLY A 62 -28.20 -6.10 -4.87
N SER A 63 -29.35 -5.39 -4.77
CA SER A 63 -30.31 -5.45 -3.64
C SER A 63 -31.03 -6.81 -3.42
N GLY A 64 -30.51 -7.88 -4.00
CA GLY A 64 -30.92 -9.28 -3.82
C GLY A 64 -29.85 -10.25 -4.32
N ALA A 65 -28.58 -9.80 -4.31
CA ALA A 65 -27.44 -10.54 -4.82
C ALA A 65 -27.24 -11.84 -4.02
N PRO A 66 -27.09 -13.00 -4.69
CA PRO A 66 -26.83 -14.27 -4.00
C PRO A 66 -25.49 -14.27 -3.24
N LEU A 67 -24.56 -13.37 -3.59
CA LEU A 67 -23.28 -13.17 -2.89
C LEU A 67 -23.30 -12.00 -1.90
N GLY A 68 -24.46 -11.36 -1.65
CA GLY A 68 -24.57 -10.24 -0.70
C GLY A 68 -24.01 -10.58 0.68
N PHE A 69 -24.22 -11.81 1.15
CA PHE A 69 -23.66 -12.28 2.43
C PHE A 69 -22.12 -12.18 2.51
N LEU A 70 -21.42 -12.38 1.39
CA LEU A 70 -19.97 -12.31 1.31
C LEU A 70 -19.51 -10.86 1.35
N THR A 71 -20.18 -9.98 0.61
CA THR A 71 -19.93 -8.53 0.61
C THR A 71 -20.16 -7.96 2.02
N ASP A 72 -21.30 -8.25 2.64
CA ASP A 72 -21.63 -7.77 3.98
C ASP A 72 -20.61 -8.27 5.02
N SER A 73 -20.16 -9.52 4.90
CA SER A 73 -19.10 -10.07 5.76
C SER A 73 -17.76 -9.36 5.54
N LEU A 74 -17.40 -9.07 4.29
CA LEU A 74 -16.18 -8.37 3.94
C LEU A 74 -16.21 -6.91 4.40
N ASP A 75 -17.36 -6.24 4.37
CA ASP A 75 -17.52 -4.87 4.86
C ASP A 75 -17.28 -4.81 6.38
N ILE A 76 -17.83 -5.75 7.15
CA ILE A 76 -17.57 -5.87 8.59
C ILE A 76 -16.06 -6.09 8.85
N VAL A 77 -15.42 -6.96 8.06
CA VAL A 77 -13.97 -7.20 8.17
C VAL A 77 -13.17 -5.95 7.79
N ALA A 78 -13.61 -5.18 6.79
CA ALA A 78 -12.95 -3.95 6.37
C ALA A 78 -13.03 -2.86 7.45
N GLU A 79 -14.17 -2.70 8.12
CA GLU A 79 -14.33 -1.80 9.26
C GLU A 79 -13.40 -2.18 10.42
N ALA A 80 -13.23 -3.48 10.69
CA ALA A 80 -12.30 -3.98 11.71
C ALA A 80 -10.82 -3.97 11.28
N ALA A 81 -10.53 -3.93 9.97
CA ALA A 81 -9.17 -3.94 9.42
C ALA A 81 -8.42 -2.64 9.76
N VAL A 82 -9.09 -1.49 9.74
CA VAL A 82 -8.48 -0.18 10.05
C VAL A 82 -7.95 -0.12 11.50
N PRO A 83 -8.75 -0.38 12.54
CA PRO A 83 -8.26 -0.38 13.92
C PRO A 83 -7.28 -1.52 14.20
N SER A 84 -7.43 -2.70 13.59
CA SER A 84 -6.45 -3.78 13.77
C SER A 84 -5.08 -3.45 13.17
N ALA A 85 -5.02 -2.81 12.00
CA ALA A 85 -3.77 -2.29 11.44
C ALA A 85 -3.12 -1.23 12.35
N MET A 86 -3.92 -0.41 13.03
CA MET A 86 -3.42 0.54 14.03
C MET A 86 -2.89 -0.14 15.29
N LEU A 87 -3.52 -1.22 15.76
CA LEU A 87 -2.99 -2.03 16.85
C LEU A 87 -1.67 -2.70 16.48
N VAL A 88 -1.54 -3.21 15.25
CA VAL A 88 -0.27 -3.78 14.75
C VAL A 88 0.81 -2.71 14.71
N LEU A 89 0.51 -1.50 14.24
CA LEU A 89 1.46 -0.37 14.34
C LEU A 89 1.88 -0.13 15.79
N GLY A 90 0.92 -0.09 16.71
CA GLY A 90 1.15 -0.02 18.17
C GLY A 90 2.10 -1.11 18.69
N GLY A 91 1.92 -2.35 18.23
CA GLY A 91 2.80 -3.47 18.57
C GLY A 91 4.20 -3.36 17.97
N MET A 92 4.38 -2.70 16.83
CA MET A 92 5.70 -2.45 16.24
C MET A 92 6.48 -1.34 16.97
N LEU A 93 5.85 -0.61 17.90
CA LEU A 93 6.49 0.45 18.71
C LEU A 93 7.12 -0.05 20.01
N THR A 94 7.16 -1.36 20.26
CA THR A 94 7.70 -1.93 21.50
C THR A 94 9.16 -1.61 21.75
N GLU A 95 9.94 -1.33 20.70
CA GLU A 95 11.36 -0.94 20.80
C GLU A 95 11.57 0.56 21.07
N GLY A 96 10.48 1.34 21.13
CA GLY A 96 10.47 2.74 21.55
C GLY A 96 10.72 3.75 20.41
N PRO A 97 9.95 4.84 20.32
CA PRO A 97 10.11 5.87 19.28
C PRO A 97 11.38 6.75 19.45
N ASN A 98 12.17 6.50 20.49
CA ASN A 98 13.29 7.38 20.90
C ASN A 98 14.67 6.88 20.40
N GLU A 99 14.81 5.60 20.08
CA GLU A 99 16.05 4.98 19.54
C GLU A 99 15.99 4.93 18.01
N SER A 100 15.80 6.10 17.39
CA SER A 100 15.72 6.24 15.93
C SER A 100 17.05 6.78 15.39
N ASN A 101 17.74 5.98 14.57
CA ASN A 101 18.91 6.46 13.82
C ASN A 101 18.52 7.48 12.72
N LEU A 102 17.24 7.54 12.33
CA LEU A 102 16.69 8.71 11.63
C LEU A 102 16.62 9.87 12.63
N GLY A 103 17.53 10.83 12.49
CA GLY A 103 17.49 12.05 13.28
C GLY A 103 16.11 12.71 13.20
N ILE A 104 15.61 13.19 14.35
CA ILE A 104 14.30 13.86 14.52
C ILE A 104 14.04 14.91 13.43
N ARG A 105 15.09 15.59 12.95
CA ARG A 105 15.03 16.58 11.86
C ARG A 105 14.46 16.00 10.56
N THR A 106 14.86 14.78 10.21
CA THR A 106 14.39 14.09 8.98
C THR A 106 12.94 13.67 9.13
N THR A 107 12.56 13.13 10.31
CA THR A 107 11.19 12.75 10.63
C THR A 107 10.23 13.94 10.54
N VAL A 108 10.59 15.06 11.17
CA VAL A 108 9.81 16.31 11.10
C VAL A 108 9.72 16.81 9.66
N GLY A 109 10.81 16.75 8.90
CA GLY A 109 10.81 17.11 7.47
C GLY A 109 9.83 16.28 6.65
N ILE A 110 9.79 14.96 6.85
CA ILE A 110 8.88 14.05 6.15
C ILE A 110 7.42 14.33 6.55
N ILE A 111 7.17 14.56 7.84
CA ILE A 111 5.83 14.90 8.35
C ILE A 111 5.32 16.20 7.71
N ILE A 112 6.13 17.27 7.70
CA ILE A 112 5.75 18.56 7.10
C ILE A 112 5.56 18.41 5.60
N ALA A 113 6.49 17.75 4.91
CA ALA A 113 6.40 17.55 3.47
C ALA A 113 5.13 16.78 3.08
N ARG A 114 4.79 15.74 3.85
CA ARG A 114 3.65 14.87 3.53
C ARG A 114 2.32 15.40 4.02
N LEU A 115 2.26 16.01 5.20
CA LEU A 115 0.99 16.47 5.79
C LEU A 115 0.65 17.91 5.44
N LEU A 116 1.59 18.73 4.97
CA LEU A 116 1.32 20.13 4.57
C LEU A 116 1.62 20.38 3.10
N ILE A 117 2.84 20.06 2.64
CA ILE A 117 3.26 20.41 1.26
C ILE A 117 2.49 19.57 0.24
N LEU A 118 2.35 18.27 0.46
CA LEU A 118 1.67 17.37 -0.47
C LEU A 118 0.17 17.71 -0.67
N PRO A 119 -0.63 18.00 0.39
CA PRO A 119 -2.00 18.51 0.24
C PRO A 119 -2.09 19.86 -0.50
N LEU A 120 -1.14 20.76 -0.26
CA LEU A 120 -1.09 22.06 -0.95
C LEU A 120 -0.82 21.88 -2.45
N ILE A 121 0.14 21.02 -2.81
CA ILE A 121 0.40 20.67 -4.21
C ILE A 121 -0.82 19.98 -4.82
N GLY A 122 -1.45 19.04 -4.09
CA GLY A 122 -2.67 18.37 -4.52
C GLY A 122 -3.78 19.37 -4.87
N MET A 123 -3.96 20.42 -4.07
CA MET A 123 -4.90 21.50 -4.40
C MET A 123 -4.57 22.21 -5.71
N GLY A 124 -3.31 22.56 -5.93
CA GLY A 124 -2.87 23.17 -7.18
C GLY A 124 -3.11 22.27 -8.39
N VAL A 125 -2.80 20.97 -8.28
CA VAL A 125 -2.99 19.99 -9.34
C VAL A 125 -4.47 19.83 -9.68
N ILE A 126 -5.34 19.70 -8.67
CA ILE A 126 -6.78 19.51 -8.89
C ILE A 126 -7.41 20.76 -9.51
N TYR A 127 -7.04 21.96 -9.04
CA TYR A 127 -7.50 23.22 -9.64
C TYR A 127 -7.06 23.36 -11.11
N LEU A 128 -5.82 22.98 -11.41
CA LEU A 128 -5.31 23.05 -12.79
C LEU A 128 -5.98 22.03 -13.71
N ALA A 129 -6.21 20.82 -13.19
CA ALA A 129 -6.91 19.77 -13.93
C ALA A 129 -8.40 20.10 -14.14
N ASP A 130 -9.01 20.84 -13.22
CA ASP A 130 -10.36 21.37 -13.37
C ASP A 130 -10.42 22.42 -14.49
N LYS A 131 -9.47 23.34 -14.52
CA LYS A 131 -9.33 24.34 -15.59
C LYS A 131 -9.14 23.68 -16.97
N TRP A 132 -8.49 22.52 -17.02
CA TRP A 132 -8.26 21.76 -18.25
C TRP A 132 -9.40 20.81 -18.62
N ASN A 133 -10.53 20.83 -17.87
CA ASN A 133 -11.69 19.96 -18.10
C ASN A 133 -11.32 18.46 -18.11
N PHE A 134 -10.26 18.08 -17.37
CA PHE A 134 -9.80 16.68 -17.29
C PHE A 134 -10.57 15.88 -16.23
N LEU A 135 -11.15 16.56 -15.24
CA LEU A 135 -11.97 15.92 -14.21
C LEU A 135 -13.38 15.65 -14.74
N ILE A 136 -14.00 14.57 -14.26
CA ILE A 136 -15.41 14.28 -14.48
C ILE A 136 -16.22 15.46 -13.95
N HIS A 137 -16.93 16.16 -14.85
CA HIS A 137 -17.71 17.34 -14.54
C HIS A 137 -18.92 17.01 -13.65
N GLY A 138 -19.16 17.85 -12.65
CA GLY A 138 -20.43 17.88 -11.91
C GLY A 138 -20.54 16.94 -10.71
N ASP A 139 -19.46 16.25 -10.31
CA ASP A 139 -19.45 15.43 -9.08
C ASP A 139 -18.47 16.00 -8.04
N GLU A 140 -19.01 16.77 -7.10
CA GLU A 140 -18.27 17.34 -5.97
C GLU A 140 -17.70 16.26 -5.05
N LEU A 141 -18.38 15.12 -4.92
CA LEU A 141 -17.94 14.00 -4.10
C LEU A 141 -16.68 13.37 -4.71
N TYR A 142 -16.64 13.23 -6.04
CA TYR A 142 -15.44 12.77 -6.74
C TYR A 142 -14.23 13.68 -6.46
N ARG A 143 -14.41 15.00 -6.57
CA ARG A 143 -13.36 15.97 -6.24
C ARG A 143 -12.92 15.87 -4.78
N PHE A 144 -13.87 15.74 -3.86
CA PHE A 144 -13.61 15.58 -2.43
C PHE A 144 -12.76 14.35 -2.12
N VAL A 145 -13.08 13.19 -2.70
CA VAL A 145 -12.32 11.96 -2.50
C VAL A 145 -10.88 12.11 -2.99
N ILE A 146 -10.66 12.78 -4.13
CA ILE A 146 -9.30 13.04 -4.63
C ILE A 146 -8.52 13.94 -3.66
N PHE A 147 -9.14 15.01 -3.14
CA PHE A 147 -8.51 15.87 -2.13
C PHE A 147 -8.13 15.08 -0.86
N LEU A 148 -9.06 14.25 -0.37
CA LEU A 148 -8.82 13.41 0.80
C LEU A 148 -7.60 12.51 0.61
N GLN A 149 -7.44 11.91 -0.56
CA GLN A 149 -6.31 11.04 -0.88
C GLN A 149 -4.96 11.74 -0.68
N TYR A 150 -4.84 13.03 -1.02
CA TYR A 150 -3.60 13.82 -0.82
C TYR A 150 -3.30 14.13 0.65
N THR A 151 -4.32 14.11 1.52
CA THR A 151 -4.17 14.33 2.97
C THR A 151 -3.98 13.06 3.79
N THR A 152 -4.07 11.89 3.15
CA THR A 152 -3.90 10.62 3.86
C THR A 152 -2.47 10.48 4.42
N PRO A 153 -2.31 10.01 5.67
CA PRO A 153 -1.00 9.70 6.22
C PRO A 153 -0.33 8.56 5.44
N SER A 154 0.97 8.37 5.66
CA SER A 154 1.76 7.34 4.99
C SER A 154 1.21 5.94 5.29
N ALA A 155 1.29 5.07 4.30
CA ALA A 155 0.74 3.72 4.38
C ALA A 155 1.46 2.87 5.45
N ILE A 156 0.69 2.28 6.36
CA ILE A 156 1.16 1.38 7.44
C ILE A 156 1.87 0.15 6.87
N LEU A 157 1.42 -0.33 5.71
CA LEU A 157 2.02 -1.48 5.03
C LEU A 157 3.50 -1.28 4.72
N LEU A 158 3.95 -0.06 4.41
CA LEU A 158 5.36 0.22 4.14
C LEU A 158 6.23 -0.03 5.38
N ALA A 159 5.77 0.36 6.56
CA ALA A 159 6.47 0.05 7.81
C ALA A 159 6.41 -1.43 8.15
N ALA A 160 5.28 -2.09 7.90
CA ALA A 160 5.18 -3.54 8.08
C ALA A 160 6.20 -4.28 7.19
N ILE A 161 6.37 -3.86 5.92
CA ILE A 161 7.38 -4.42 5.02
C ILE A 161 8.80 -4.13 5.53
N ALA A 162 9.08 -2.92 6.01
CA ALA A 162 10.38 -2.58 6.60
C ALA A 162 10.70 -3.49 7.81
N ASN A 163 9.70 -3.72 8.67
CA ASN A 163 9.80 -4.61 9.82
C ASN A 163 10.03 -6.07 9.42
N LEU A 164 9.27 -6.59 8.45
CA LEU A 164 9.47 -7.95 7.91
C LEU A 164 10.85 -8.15 7.26
N ARG A 165 11.47 -7.08 6.77
CA ARG A 165 12.80 -7.10 6.16
C ARG A 165 13.92 -6.86 7.17
N ALA A 166 13.59 -6.72 8.46
CA ALA A 166 14.51 -6.41 9.54
C ALA A 166 15.41 -5.21 9.23
N TYR A 167 14.87 -4.21 8.52
CA TYR A 167 15.62 -3.04 8.06
C TYR A 167 14.85 -1.77 8.38
N ALA A 168 15.45 -0.87 9.17
CA ALA A 168 14.85 0.41 9.57
C ALA A 168 13.43 0.28 10.18
N ALA A 169 13.17 -0.81 10.92
CA ALA A 169 11.85 -1.12 11.46
C ALA A 169 11.41 -0.15 12.57
N SER A 170 12.32 0.15 13.51
CA SER A 170 12.10 1.10 14.61
C SER A 170 11.87 2.52 14.07
N GLU A 171 12.70 2.92 13.12
CA GLU A 171 12.64 4.19 12.38
C GLU A 171 11.31 4.39 11.64
N ALA A 172 10.90 3.42 10.84
CA ALA A 172 9.65 3.48 10.08
C ALA A 172 8.43 3.51 11.02
N SER A 173 8.46 2.72 12.09
CA SER A 173 7.36 2.66 13.07
C SER A 173 7.23 3.96 13.87
N ALA A 174 8.35 4.55 14.30
CA ALA A 174 8.38 5.84 14.99
C ALA A 174 7.89 7.00 14.10
N LEU A 175 8.33 7.02 12.84
CA LEU A 175 7.87 8.02 11.86
C LEU A 175 6.36 7.92 11.65
N LEU A 176 5.85 6.70 11.41
CA LEU A 176 4.42 6.51 11.20
C LEU A 176 3.60 6.86 12.43
N PHE A 177 4.06 6.55 13.64
CA PHE A 177 3.39 6.92 14.88
C PHE A 177 3.20 8.43 14.96
N TRP A 178 4.29 9.20 14.87
CA TRP A 178 4.24 10.66 14.90
C TRP A 178 3.41 11.22 13.75
N GLN A 179 3.52 10.65 12.57
CA GLN A 179 2.74 11.08 11.42
C GLN A 179 1.23 10.87 11.64
N HIS A 180 0.80 9.73 12.20
CA HIS A 180 -0.62 9.49 12.48
C HIS A 180 -1.15 10.41 13.59
N VAL A 181 -0.36 10.70 14.62
CA VAL A 181 -0.73 11.68 15.67
C VAL A 181 -0.93 13.07 15.09
N PHE A 182 0.03 13.58 14.30
CA PHE A 182 -0.09 14.89 13.68
C PHE A 182 -1.13 14.93 12.55
N ALA A 183 -1.38 13.80 11.89
CA ALA A 183 -2.38 13.69 10.83
C ALA A 183 -3.79 13.98 11.36
N ILE A 184 -4.11 13.64 12.61
CA ILE A 184 -5.43 13.95 13.20
C ILE A 184 -5.71 15.46 13.14
N PHE A 185 -4.74 16.28 13.53
CA PHE A 185 -4.86 17.74 13.50
C PHE A 185 -4.83 18.29 12.08
N SER A 186 -3.87 17.84 11.26
CA SER A 186 -3.72 18.33 9.88
C SER A 186 -4.95 18.00 9.04
N LEU A 187 -5.41 16.77 9.08
CA LEU A 187 -6.57 16.28 8.33
C LEU A 187 -7.83 17.04 8.74
N ALA A 188 -8.04 17.31 10.04
CA ALA A 188 -9.16 18.12 10.50
C ALA A 188 -9.16 19.53 9.89
N ILE A 189 -7.99 20.19 9.83
CA ILE A 189 -7.84 21.52 9.21
C ILE A 189 -8.12 21.44 7.71
N TYR A 190 -7.52 20.48 7.00
CA TYR A 190 -7.72 20.34 5.55
C TYR A 190 -9.15 19.95 5.18
N LEU A 191 -9.84 19.14 5.99
CA LEU A 191 -11.26 18.84 5.79
C LEU A 191 -12.09 20.12 5.78
N ILE A 192 -11.89 21.01 6.76
CA ILE A 192 -12.61 22.29 6.81
C ILE A 192 -12.31 23.13 5.56
N ILE A 193 -11.04 23.18 5.14
CA ILE A 193 -10.62 23.90 3.93
C ILE A 193 -11.29 23.30 2.68
N TYR A 194 -11.27 21.98 2.52
CA TYR A 194 -11.85 21.29 1.36
C TYR A 194 -13.36 21.45 1.30
N PHE A 195 -14.06 21.32 2.43
CA PHE A 195 -15.50 21.58 2.48
C PHE A 195 -15.82 23.04 2.11
N LYS A 196 -15.06 24.01 2.62
CA LYS A 196 -15.24 25.43 2.25
C LYS A 196 -14.94 25.67 0.77
N LEU A 197 -13.88 25.08 0.24
CA LEU A 197 -13.47 25.25 -1.15
C LEU A 197 -14.49 24.64 -2.11
N LEU A 198 -14.99 23.44 -1.82
CA LEU A 198 -16.02 22.78 -2.61
C LEU A 198 -17.34 23.54 -2.55
N LEU A 199 -17.81 23.93 -1.37
CA LEU A 199 -19.07 24.67 -1.22
C LEU A 199 -19.03 26.05 -1.91
N VAL A 200 -17.86 26.69 -1.98
CA VAL A 200 -17.69 27.96 -2.71
C VAL A 200 -17.67 27.77 -4.25
N HIS A 201 -17.31 26.60 -4.75
CA HIS A 201 -17.23 26.29 -6.18
C HIS A 201 -18.38 25.37 -6.68
N ALA A 202 -19.34 25.07 -5.80
CA ALA A 202 -20.60 24.39 -6.06
C ALA A 202 -21.66 25.40 -6.54
#